data_AF-A0ABD0X6K4-F1
#
_entry.id   AF-A0ABD0X6K4-F1
#
_cell.length_a   1.000
_cell.length_b   1.000
_cell.length_c   1.000
_cell.angle_alpha   90.00
_cell.angle_beta   90.00
_cell.angle_gamma   90.00
#
_symmetry.space_group_name_H-M   'P 1'
#
loop_
_entity.id
_entity.type
_entity.pdbx_description
1 polymer ?
#
loop_
_entity_poly.entity_id
_entity_poly.type
_entity_poly.pdbx_seq_one_letter_code
_entity_poly.pdbx_strand_id
1 'polypeptide(L)'
;MYSDYSNNHKEQILTVGPIRRRAADWCEFDNGGCDQICSSKGPGPVCSCVTGMLQRDGKTCRAVSSSVDLRPLPLPLVLSIVVVVVVAHTQTPFFS
;
A
#
# COMPACT_ATOMS: atom_id res chain seq x y z
N MET A 1 12.05 -21.11 -27.59
CA MET A 1 11.76 -19.68 -27.37
C MET A 1 12.26 -19.34 -25.98
N TYR A 2 13.08 -18.28 -25.88
CA TYR A 2 13.79 -17.73 -24.72
C TYR A 2 15.13 -18.38 -24.34
N SER A 3 16.16 -17.55 -24.52
CA SER A 3 17.58 -17.82 -24.52
C SER A 3 18.24 -17.36 -23.22
N ASP A 4 19.39 -17.96 -22.89
CA ASP A 4 20.31 -17.57 -21.83
C ASP A 4 20.51 -16.05 -21.66
N TYR A 5 20.45 -15.57 -20.42
CA TYR A 5 21.17 -14.36 -20.02
C TYR A 5 21.94 -14.63 -18.74
N SER A 6 23.18 -15.01 -18.99
CA SER A 6 24.32 -15.08 -18.10
C SER A 6 24.44 -13.90 -17.12
N ASN A 7 25.31 -14.13 -16.14
CA ASN A 7 26.11 -13.17 -15.38
C ASN A 7 25.46 -12.75 -14.05
N ASN A 8 26.05 -12.98 -12.88
CA ASN A 8 27.47 -13.01 -12.62
C ASN A 8 27.61 -13.41 -11.15
N HIS A 9 28.31 -14.49 -10.86
CA HIS A 9 29.13 -14.48 -9.65
C HIS A 9 30.16 -13.38 -9.89
N LYS A 10 29.76 -12.12 -9.64
CA LYS A 10 30.57 -10.93 -9.83
C LYS A 10 31.57 -10.89 -8.67
N GLU A 11 32.46 -11.86 -8.65
CA GLU A 11 33.73 -11.77 -7.95
C GLU A 11 34.61 -10.85 -8.79
N GLN A 12 34.27 -9.57 -8.75
CA GLN A 12 35.16 -8.53 -9.23
C GLN A 12 36.18 -8.31 -8.12
N ILE A 13 37.39 -8.86 -8.27
CA ILE A 13 38.54 -8.43 -7.46
C ILE A 13 38.90 -7.03 -7.98
N LEU A 14 38.27 -6.00 -7.39
CA LEU A 14 38.46 -4.59 -7.71
C LEU A 14 39.76 -4.05 -7.08
N THR A 15 40.88 -4.75 -7.26
CA THR A 15 42.14 -4.53 -6.52
C THR A 15 42.08 -5.04 -5.08
N VAL A 16 43.24 -5.39 -4.50
CA VAL A 16 43.35 -5.88 -3.11
C VAL A 16 43.20 -4.70 -2.14
N GLY A 17 41.99 -4.13 -2.09
CA GLY A 17 41.59 -3.19 -1.06
C GLY A 17 41.28 -3.91 0.27
N PRO A 18 40.95 -3.18 1.36
CA PRO A 18 40.57 -3.80 2.62
C PRO A 18 39.43 -4.82 2.38
N ILE A 19 39.51 -5.99 3.02
CA ILE A 19 38.50 -7.05 2.93
C ILE A 19 37.16 -6.50 3.43
N ARG A 20 36.36 -5.93 2.52
CA ARG A 20 34.96 -5.65 2.81
C ARG A 20 34.26 -7.00 2.80
N ARG A 21 33.93 -7.51 3.99
CA ARG A 21 33.00 -8.64 4.11
C ARG A 21 31.79 -8.34 3.24
N ARG A 22 31.31 -9.32 2.47
CA ARG A 22 30.03 -9.19 1.76
C ARG A 22 28.99 -8.75 2.79
N ALA A 23 28.31 -7.64 2.52
CA ALA A 23 27.18 -7.25 3.35
C ALA A 23 26.17 -8.38 3.31
N ALA A 24 25.66 -8.78 4.47
CA ALA A 24 24.59 -9.76 4.53
C ALA A 24 23.40 -9.23 3.71
N ASP A 25 22.82 -10.06 2.85
CA ASP A 25 21.57 -9.71 2.19
C ASP A 25 20.42 -10.05 3.13
N TRP A 26 19.97 -9.05 3.89
CA TRP A 26 18.91 -9.22 4.87
C TRP A 26 17.55 -9.54 4.26
N CYS A 27 17.39 -9.37 2.94
CA CYS A 27 16.14 -9.64 2.24
C CYS A 27 16.10 -11.04 1.63
N GLU A 28 17.22 -11.77 1.63
CA GLU A 28 17.30 -13.11 1.04
C GLU A 28 16.38 -14.11 1.73
N PHE A 29 16.28 -14.03 3.06
CA PHE A 29 15.42 -14.89 3.85
C PHE A 29 14.11 -14.18 4.21
N ASP A 30 12.99 -14.79 3.83
CA ASP A 30 11.63 -14.33 4.16
C ASP A 30 11.38 -12.85 3.84
N ASN A 31 12.03 -12.32 2.79
CA ASN A 31 11.97 -10.89 2.44
C ASN A 31 12.34 -9.96 3.61
N GLY A 32 13.23 -10.39 4.52
CA GLY A 32 13.56 -9.66 5.76
C GLY A 32 12.38 -9.53 6.75
N GLY A 33 11.31 -10.29 6.52
CA GLY A 33 10.00 -10.19 7.18
C GLY A 33 9.19 -8.96 6.75
N CYS A 34 9.47 -8.36 5.59
CA CYS A 34 8.70 -7.24 5.06
C CYS A 34 7.47 -7.72 4.29
N ASP A 35 6.33 -7.05 4.48
CA ASP A 35 5.06 -7.37 3.82
C ASP A 35 5.11 -7.08 2.30
N GLN A 36 5.85 -6.04 1.90
CA GLN A 36 5.94 -5.63 0.48
C GLN A 36 7.38 -5.51 0.01
N ILE A 37 8.04 -4.38 0.28
CA ILE A 37 9.37 -4.08 -0.27
C ILE A 37 10.42 -4.20 0.82
N CYS A 38 11.48 -4.98 0.57
CA CYS A 38 12.67 -5.07 1.43
C CYS A 38 13.89 -4.44 0.77
N SER A 39 14.71 -3.74 1.56
CA SER A 39 16.02 -3.24 1.15
C SER A 39 17.08 -3.60 2.17
N SER A 40 18.13 -4.32 1.74
CA SER A 40 19.30 -4.60 2.58
C SER A 40 20.19 -3.35 2.65
N LYS A 41 19.97 -2.51 3.68
CA LYS A 41 20.73 -1.26 3.90
C LYS A 41 21.40 -1.30 5.28
N GLY A 42 22.71 -1.50 5.29
CA GLY A 42 23.51 -1.44 6.51
C GLY A 42 23.28 -2.64 7.44
N PRO A 43 22.97 -2.44 8.74
CA PRO A 43 22.95 -3.52 9.72
C PRO A 43 21.67 -4.35 9.74
N GLY A 44 20.69 -4.13 8.86
CA GLY A 44 19.45 -4.91 8.85
C GLY A 44 18.55 -4.70 7.63
N PRO A 45 17.42 -5.43 7.56
CA PRO A 45 16.41 -5.24 6.54
C PRO A 45 15.64 -3.96 6.79
N VAL A 46 15.40 -3.18 5.73
CA VAL A 46 14.59 -1.96 5.77
C VAL A 46 13.35 -2.18 4.92
N CYS A 47 12.17 -2.15 5.54
CA CYS A 47 10.91 -2.36 4.84
C CYS A 47 10.30 -1.05 4.32
N SER A 48 9.55 -1.12 3.23
CA SER A 48 8.74 -0.01 2.69
C SER A 48 7.50 -0.54 1.94
N CYS A 49 6.54 0.35 1.69
CA CYS A 49 5.26 0.01 1.05
C CYS A 49 5.19 0.61 -0.35
N VAL A 50 4.61 -0.14 -1.30
CA VAL A 50 4.32 0.34 -2.67
C VAL A 50 3.30 1.48 -2.62
N THR A 51 2.26 1.29 -1.81
CA THR A 51 1.25 2.30 -1.48
C THR A 51 0.89 2.19 0.00
N GLY A 52 0.40 3.29 0.56
CA GLY A 52 0.00 3.33 1.95
C GLY A 52 1.13 3.68 2.91
N MET A 53 1.02 3.21 4.16
CA MET A 53 1.96 3.55 5.25
C MET A 53 2.49 2.30 5.96
N LEU A 54 3.80 2.26 6.19
CA LEU A 54 4.46 1.25 7.00
C LEU A 54 3.99 1.37 8.46
N GLN A 55 3.65 0.24 9.07
CA GLN A 55 3.21 0.20 10.47
C GLN A 55 4.38 0.29 11.46
N ARG A 56 4.04 0.43 12.75
CA ARG A 56 5.04 0.58 13.83
C ARG A 56 5.89 -0.68 14.06
N ASP A 57 5.44 -1.83 13.60
CA ASP A 57 6.23 -3.06 13.60
C ASP A 57 7.41 -3.01 12.60
N GLY A 58 7.44 -1.98 11.75
CA GLY A 58 8.47 -1.77 10.74
C GLY A 58 8.41 -2.80 9.61
N LYS A 59 7.32 -3.57 9.49
CA LYS A 59 7.21 -4.73 8.59
C LYS A 59 5.93 -4.72 7.77
N THR A 60 4.78 -4.41 8.37
CA THR A 60 3.47 -4.50 7.71
C THR A 60 3.04 -3.20 7.05
N CYS A 61 2.29 -3.31 5.96
CA CYS A 61 1.77 -2.16 5.22
C CYS A 61 0.27 -1.98 5.46
N ARG A 62 -0.14 -0.74 5.73
CA ARG A 62 -1.56 -0.36 5.77
C ARG A 62 -1.91 0.44 4.54
N ALA A 63 -2.91 -0.02 3.79
CA ALA A 63 -3.44 0.73 2.66
C ALA A 63 -3.92 2.12 3.12
N VAL A 64 -3.55 3.15 2.36
CA VAL A 64 -4.28 4.41 2.39
C VAL A 64 -5.50 4.17 1.53
N SER A 65 -6.68 4.11 2.15
CA SER A 65 -7.95 3.95 1.43
C SER A 65 -8.12 5.13 0.47
N SER A 66 -7.68 4.96 -0.77
CA SER A 66 -7.93 5.87 -1.87
C SER A 66 -9.18 5.46 -2.65
N SER A 67 -9.96 4.49 -2.15
CA SER A 67 -11.35 4.42 -2.56
C SER A 67 -11.99 5.73 -2.12
N VAL A 68 -12.24 6.61 -3.07
CA VAL A 68 -13.41 7.47 -2.98
C VAL A 68 -14.56 6.48 -2.83
N ASP A 69 -14.88 6.14 -1.60
CA ASP A 69 -16.14 5.54 -1.24
C ASP A 69 -17.16 6.59 -1.65
N LEU A 70 -17.62 6.52 -2.89
CA LEU A 70 -18.94 6.98 -3.27
C LEU A 70 -19.91 6.11 -2.47
N ARG A 71 -19.95 6.33 -1.15
CA ARG A 71 -20.96 5.77 -0.27
C ARG A 71 -22.26 6.35 -0.81
N PRO A 72 -23.11 5.54 -1.47
CA PRO A 72 -24.44 6.00 -1.82
C PRO A 72 -25.08 6.46 -0.50
N LEU A 73 -25.82 7.57 -0.53
CA LEU A 73 -26.63 7.92 0.64
C LEU A 73 -27.40 6.67 1.06
N PRO A 74 -27.34 6.26 2.35
CA PRO A 74 -28.06 5.08 2.79
C PRO A 74 -29.53 5.23 2.39
N LEU A 75 -30.11 4.16 1.83
CA LEU A 75 -31.52 4.09 1.42
C LEU A 75 -32.50 4.76 2.40
N PRO A 76 -32.37 4.63 3.74
CA PRO A 76 -33.23 5.36 4.67
C PRO A 76 -33.15 6.89 4.53
N LEU A 77 -31.98 7.47 4.25
CA LEU A 77 -31.84 8.92 4.02
C LEU A 77 -32.51 9.33 2.70
N VAL A 78 -32.37 8.52 1.65
CA VAL A 78 -33.04 8.77 0.36
C VAL A 78 -34.56 8.74 0.53
N LEU A 79 -35.09 7.72 1.22
CA LEU A 79 -36.52 7.61 1.53
C LEU A 79 -37.00 8.81 2.34
N SER A 80 -36.24 9.26 3.34
CA SER A 80 -36.62 10.42 4.15
C SER A 80 -36.71 11.71 3.34
N ILE A 81 -35.78 11.94 2.40
CA ILE A 81 -35.78 13.09 1.50
C ILE A 81 -37.00 13.04 0.57
N VAL A 82 -37.30 11.87 0.00
CA VAL A 82 -38.47 11.67 -0.88
C VAL A 82 -39.78 11.92 -0.11
N VAL A 83 -39.91 11.41 1.11
CA VAL A 83 -41.11 11.62 1.95
C VAL A 83 -41.30 13.10 2.26
N VAL A 84 -40.24 13.84 2.65
CA VAL A 84 -40.33 15.28 2.94
C VAL A 84 -40.74 16.08 1.71
N VAL A 85 -40.18 15.76 0.54
CA VAL A 85 -40.52 16.43 -0.73
C VAL A 85 -41.96 16.13 -1.13
N VAL A 86 -42.39 14.87 -1.05
CA VAL A 86 -43.79 14.49 -1.33
C VAL A 86 -44.74 15.18 -0.35
N VAL A 87 -44.40 15.22 0.95
CA VAL A 87 -45.15 15.95 1.98
C VAL A 87 -45.22 17.44 1.65
N ALA A 88 -44.12 18.08 1.28
CA ALA A 88 -44.11 19.49 0.91
C ALA A 88 -44.97 19.76 -0.34
N HIS A 89 -44.95 18.87 -1.34
CA HIS A 89 -45.77 19.01 -2.55
C HIS A 89 -47.24 18.60 -2.37
N THR A 90 -47.57 17.78 -1.37
CA THR A 90 -48.94 17.31 -1.11
C THR A 90 -49.63 18.07 0.01
N GLN A 91 -48.88 18.74 0.91
CA GLN A 91 -49.42 19.58 1.99
C GLN A 91 -49.50 21.07 1.66
N THR A 92 -49.12 21.49 0.44
CA THR A 92 -49.51 22.81 -0.08
C THR A 92 -50.87 22.71 -0.79
N PRO A 93 -51.97 22.59 -0.05
CA PRO A 93 -53.15 23.35 -0.43
C PRO A 93 -53.67 24.16 0.78
N PHE A 94 -54.03 25.43 0.53
CA PHE A 94 -54.78 26.34 1.41
C PHE A 94 -54.00 27.10 2.50
N PHE A 95 -53.15 28.05 2.10
CA PHE A 95 -53.22 29.38 2.72
C PHE A 95 -53.63 30.38 1.62
N SER A 96 -54.92 30.39 1.31
CA SER A 96 -55.62 31.58 0.81
C SER A 96 -56.67 31.97 1.83
#